data_AF-A0A356UJP6-F1
#
_entry.id   AF-A0A356UJP6-F1
#
_cell.length_a   1.000
_cell.length_b   1.000
_cell.length_c   1.000
_cell.angle_alpha   90.00
_cell.angle_beta   90.00
_cell.angle_gamma   90.00
#
_symmetry.space_group_name_H-M   'P 1'
#
loop_
_entity.id
_entity.type
_entity.pdbx_description
1 polymer ?
#
loop_
_entity_poly.entity_id
_entity_poly.type
_entity_poly.pdbx_seq_one_letter_code
_entity_poly.pdbx_strand_id
1 'polypeptide(L)'
;LGANVLNMAVIAPWVAYAVYQASTRLFKGQGGKVGGIFLASWLSVMFAALACSVEIALSGYIPLKVVLPAMTGWHALIGIGEGVITAVVVSVVSQAREMKAGEEKV
;
A
#
# COMPACT_ATOMS: atom_id res chain seq x y z
N LEU A 1 -10.19 4.54 18.26
CA LEU A 1 -10.77 4.13 16.95
C LEU A 1 -10.55 5.20 15.88
N GLY A 2 -10.88 6.48 16.12
CA GLY A 2 -10.75 7.54 15.10
C GLY A 2 -9.35 7.69 14.46
N ALA A 3 -8.28 7.74 15.27
CA ALA A 3 -6.90 7.84 14.77
C ALA A 3 -6.49 6.64 13.89
N ASN A 4 -6.83 5.41 14.31
CA ASN A 4 -6.60 4.22 13.49
C ASN A 4 -7.38 4.24 12.16
N VAL A 5 -8.63 4.71 12.18
CA VAL A 5 -9.44 4.86 10.95
C VAL A 5 -8.84 5.93 10.04
N LEU A 6 -8.32 7.04 10.58
CA LEU A 6 -7.61 8.05 9.78
C LEU A 6 -6.38 7.45 9.08
N ASN A 7 -5.55 6.69 9.81
CA ASN A 7 -4.38 6.06 9.21
C ASN A 7 -4.74 5.02 8.15
N MET A 8 -5.72 4.16 8.41
CA MET A 8 -6.03 3.02 7.54
C MET A 8 -6.99 3.36 6.39
N ALA A 9 -7.95 4.27 6.60
CA ALA A 9 -8.97 4.60 5.61
C ALA A 9 -8.66 5.88 4.82
N VAL A 10 -7.77 6.75 5.31
CA VAL A 10 -7.43 8.01 4.62
C VAL A 10 -5.97 8.00 4.18
N ILE A 11 -5.04 7.89 5.12
CA ILE A 11 -3.60 8.05 4.83
C ILE A 11 -3.09 6.91 3.95
N ALA A 12 -3.37 5.65 4.32
CA ALA A 12 -2.96 4.49 3.56
C ALA A 12 -3.42 4.54 2.08
N PRO A 13 -4.72 4.70 1.75
CA PRO A 13 -5.18 4.73 0.37
C PRO A 13 -4.72 5.97 -0.40
N TRP A 14 -4.60 7.14 0.25
CA TRP A 14 -4.05 8.33 -0.41
C TRP A 14 -2.59 8.12 -0.84
N VAL A 15 -1.77 7.57 0.05
CA VAL A 15 -0.37 7.29 -0.26
C VAL A 15 -0.26 6.20 -1.33
N ALA A 16 -1.04 5.12 -1.20
CA ALA A 16 -1.09 4.06 -2.21
C ALA A 16 -1.42 4.62 -3.59
N TYR A 17 -2.45 5.48 -3.68
CA TYR A 17 -2.87 6.08 -4.94
C TYR A 17 -1.79 7.01 -5.52
N ALA A 18 -1.21 7.88 -4.69
CA ALA A 18 -0.15 8.78 -5.13
C ALA A 18 1.08 8.02 -5.66
N VAL A 19 1.51 6.97 -4.95
CA VAL A 19 2.65 6.13 -5.36
C VAL A 19 2.33 5.31 -6.60
N TYR A 20 1.13 4.76 -6.70
CA TYR A 20 0.68 4.03 -7.89
C TYR A 20 0.66 4.95 -9.12
N GLN A 21 0.13 6.17 -8.98
CA GLN A 21 0.08 7.14 -10.07
C GLN A 21 1.48 7.62 -10.49
N ALA A 22 2.38 7.84 -9.54
CA ALA A 22 3.78 8.16 -9.83
C ALA A 22 4.48 7.00 -10.55
N SER A 23 4.32 5.77 -10.06
CA SER A 23 4.95 4.57 -10.63
C SER A 23 4.44 4.25 -12.02
N THR A 24 3.13 4.37 -12.27
CA THR A 24 2.54 4.12 -13.59
C THR A 24 2.86 5.22 -14.61
N ARG A 25 3.14 6.45 -14.18
CA ARG A 25 3.68 7.50 -15.06
C ARG A 25 5.13 7.23 -15.45
N LEU A 26 5.94 6.71 -14.52
CA LEU A 26 7.37 6.50 -14.71
C LEU A 26 7.67 5.21 -15.48
N PHE A 27 6.93 4.13 -15.20
CA PHE A 27 7.13 2.82 -15.81
C PHE A 27 5.94 2.44 -16.69
N LYS A 28 6.16 2.41 -18.01
CA LYS A 28 5.17 1.98 -19.00
C LYS A 28 5.31 0.47 -19.27
N GLY A 29 4.19 -0.23 -19.42
CA GLY A 29 4.13 -1.67 -19.72
C GLY A 29 3.62 -2.54 -18.57
N GLN A 30 3.31 -3.82 -18.84
CA GLN A 30 2.72 -4.73 -17.84
C GLN A 30 3.65 -4.99 -16.64
N GLY A 31 4.97 -5.15 -16.87
CA GLY A 31 5.94 -5.29 -15.79
C GLY A 31 6.04 -4.04 -14.89
N GLY A 32 5.93 -2.85 -15.48
CA GLY A 32 5.90 -1.58 -14.75
C GLY A 32 4.66 -1.40 -13.89
N LYS A 33 3.50 -1.91 -14.35
CA LYS A 33 2.26 -1.93 -13.56
C LYS A 33 2.38 -2.83 -12.35
N VAL A 34 2.84 -4.07 -12.53
CA VAL A 34 2.97 -5.05 -11.43
C VAL A 34 3.99 -4.58 -10.39
N GLY A 35 5.16 -4.11 -10.84
CA GLY A 35 6.17 -3.52 -9.94
C GLY A 35 5.67 -2.24 -9.25
N GLY A 36 4.92 -1.41 -9.97
CA GLY A 36 4.30 -0.20 -9.40
C GLY A 36 3.23 -0.50 -8.35
N ILE A 37 2.44 -1.56 -8.53
CA ILE A 37 1.45 -2.02 -7.55
C ILE A 37 2.14 -2.54 -6.29
N PHE A 38 3.20 -3.33 -6.44
CA PHE A 38 4.01 -3.81 -5.32
C PHE A 38 4.61 -2.66 -4.52
N LEU A 39 5.23 -1.68 -5.19
CA LEU A 39 5.79 -0.51 -4.53
C LEU A 39 4.73 0.37 -3.87
N ALA A 40 3.57 0.55 -4.51
CA ALA A 40 2.47 1.33 -3.97
C ALA A 40 1.89 0.73 -2.69
N SER A 41 1.67 -0.58 -2.67
CA SER A 41 1.18 -1.30 -1.50
C SER A 41 2.21 -1.33 -0.36
N TRP A 42 3.47 -1.61 -0.66
CA TRP A 42 4.55 -1.55 0.34
C TRP A 42 4.68 -0.16 0.98
N LEU A 43 4.78 0.89 0.15
CA LEU A 43 4.96 2.27 0.65
C LEU A 43 3.73 2.78 1.39
N SER A 44 2.53 2.36 0.99
CA SER A 44 1.30 2.67 1.73
C SER A 44 1.34 2.15 3.17
N VAL A 45 1.73 0.88 3.36
CA VAL A 45 1.84 0.26 4.70
C VAL A 45 2.91 0.98 5.53
N MET A 46 4.03 1.36 4.93
CA MET A 46 5.09 2.14 5.59
C MET A 46 4.63 3.50 6.07
N PHE A 47 3.95 4.26 5.22
CA PHE A 47 3.43 5.57 5.59
C PHE A 47 2.34 5.48 6.66
N ALA A 48 1.46 4.48 6.58
CA ALA A 48 0.44 4.25 7.61
C ALA A 48 1.07 3.91 8.97
N ALA A 49 2.11 3.08 9.00
CA ALA A 49 2.86 2.74 10.21
C ALA A 49 3.60 3.95 10.79
N LEU A 50 4.18 4.79 9.94
CA LEU A 50 4.84 6.03 10.35
C LEU A 50 3.84 7.03 10.95
N ALA A 51 2.70 7.25 10.30
CA ALA A 51 1.67 8.15 10.80
C ALA A 51 1.12 7.68 12.17
N CYS A 52 0.86 6.38 12.32
CA CYS A 52 0.47 5.76 13.59
C CYS A 52 1.54 5.97 14.68
N SER A 53 2.82 5.81 14.32
CA SER A 53 3.92 6.04 15.26
C SER A 53 4.00 7.48 15.76
N VAL A 54 3.74 8.45 14.88
CA VAL A 54 3.69 9.88 15.22
C VAL A 54 2.49 10.18 16.12
N GLU A 55 1.31 9.62 15.84
CA GLU A 55 0.12 9.78 16.67
C GLU A 55 0.32 9.24 18.09
N ILE A 56 0.95 8.07 18.23
CA ILE A 56 1.26 7.49 19.55
C ILE A 56 2.25 8.37 20.32
N ALA A 57 3.25 8.92 19.63
CA ALA A 57 4.21 9.82 20.25
C ALA A 57 3.58 11.15 20.68
N LEU A 58 2.67 11.70 19.86
CA LEU A 58 1.88 12.91 20.19
C LEU A 58 0.92 12.67 21.36
N SER A 59 0.43 11.45 21.53
CA SER A 59 -0.39 11.07 22.69
C SER A 59 0.41 11.03 24.01
N GLY A 60 1.74 11.21 23.98
CA GLY A 60 2.59 11.27 25.17
C GLY A 60 2.79 9.93 25.90
N TYR A 61 2.27 8.83 25.34
CA TYR A 61 2.30 7.52 26.01
C TYR A 61 3.68 6.84 25.90
N ILE A 62 4.28 6.88 24.70
CA ILE A 62 5.56 6.21 24.43
C ILE A 62 6.42 7.13 23.57
N PRO A 63 7.72 7.31 23.88
CA PRO A 63 8.61 8.14 23.08
C PRO A 63 8.77 7.61 21.64
N LEU A 64 8.76 8.55 20.69
CA LEU A 64 8.83 8.32 19.24
C LEU A 64 10.04 7.45 18.84
N LYS A 65 11.17 7.59 19.55
CA LYS A 65 12.40 6.79 19.34
C LYS A 65 12.22 5.29 19.55
N VAL A 66 11.20 4.86 20.30
CA VAL A 66 10.94 3.44 20.61
C VAL A 66 9.83 2.90 19.71
N VAL A 67 8.75 3.66 19.54
CA VAL A 67 7.59 3.23 18.72
C VAL A 67 7.95 3.13 17.26
N LEU A 68 8.71 4.09 16.73
CA LEU A 68 9.01 4.16 15.30
C LEU A 68 9.77 2.92 14.80
N PRO A 69 10.90 2.49 15.38
CA PRO A 69 11.57 1.26 14.91
C PRO A 69 10.73 0.00 15.16
N ALA A 70 9.98 -0.06 16.26
CA ALA A 70 9.15 -1.22 16.59
C ALA A 70 7.97 -1.40 15.61
N MET A 71 7.24 -0.33 15.32
CA MET A 71 6.10 -0.36 14.40
C MET A 71 6.58 -0.50 12.95
N THR A 72 7.52 0.34 12.50
CA THR A 72 7.96 0.32 11.11
C THR A 72 8.70 -0.98 10.76
N GLY A 73 9.43 -1.60 11.70
CA GLY A 73 10.15 -2.85 11.47
C GLY A 73 9.24 -4.03 11.13
N TRP A 74 8.21 -4.28 11.95
CA TRP A 74 7.26 -5.36 11.66
C TRP A 74 6.38 -5.05 10.45
N HIS A 75 5.96 -3.80 10.31
CA HIS A 75 5.16 -3.38 9.16
C HIS A 75 5.96 -3.47 7.86
N ALA A 76 7.29 -3.36 7.90
CA ALA A 76 8.13 -3.62 6.75
C ALA A 76 7.93 -5.06 6.34
N LEU A 77 8.21 -6.04 7.21
CA LEU A 77 8.02 -7.45 6.85
C LEU A 77 6.59 -7.76 6.33
N ILE A 78 5.56 -7.22 6.97
CA ILE A 78 4.16 -7.40 6.57
C ILE A 78 3.87 -6.75 5.21
N GLY A 79 4.40 -5.55 4.97
CA GLY A 79 4.23 -4.83 3.71
C GLY A 79 4.74 -5.61 2.49
N ILE A 80 5.73 -6.50 2.66
CA ILE A 80 6.30 -7.30 1.55
C ILE A 80 5.23 -8.32 1.18
N GLY A 81 4.69 -8.99 2.20
CA GLY A 81 3.60 -9.94 2.02
C GLY A 81 2.41 -9.29 1.34
N GLU A 82 1.98 -8.14 1.85
CA GLU A 82 0.85 -7.40 1.30
C GLU A 82 1.10 -6.93 -0.13
N GLY A 83 2.33 -6.51 -0.44
CA GLY A 83 2.70 -6.13 -1.79
C GLY A 83 2.69 -7.29 -2.77
N VAL A 84 3.18 -8.46 -2.36
CA VAL A 84 3.12 -9.68 -3.19
C VAL A 84 1.66 -10.08 -3.42
N ILE A 85 0.85 -10.14 -2.36
CA ILE A 85 -0.57 -10.51 -2.44
C ILE A 85 -1.31 -9.55 -3.37
N THR A 86 -1.12 -8.24 -3.18
CA THR A 86 -1.77 -7.21 -4.00
C THR A 86 -1.38 -7.32 -5.46
N ALA A 87 -0.09 -7.51 -5.76
CA ALA A 87 0.41 -7.67 -7.13
C ALA A 87 -0.21 -8.90 -7.82
N VAL A 88 -0.31 -10.03 -7.11
CA VAL A 88 -0.92 -11.26 -7.63
C VAL A 88 -2.42 -11.06 -7.86
N VAL A 89 -3.15 -10.54 -6.87
CA VAL A 89 -4.59 -10.32 -6.98
C VAL A 89 -4.93 -9.37 -8.12
N VAL A 90 -4.23 -8.25 -8.25
CA VAL A 90 -4.48 -7.30 -9.34
C VAL A 90 -4.16 -7.91 -10.71
N SER A 91 -3.11 -8.73 -10.82
CA SER A 91 -2.78 -9.44 -12.06
C SER A 91 -3.87 -10.45 -12.46
N VAL A 92 -4.41 -11.19 -11.50
CA VAL A 92 -5.51 -12.15 -11.74
C VAL A 92 -6.79 -11.41 -12.13
N VAL A 93 -7.14 -10.35 -11.41
CA VAL A 93 -8.34 -9.55 -11.70
C VAL A 93 -8.24 -8.86 -13.07
N SER A 94 -7.06 -8.36 -13.46
CA SER A 94 -6.85 -7.76 -14.78
C SER A 94 -7.10 -8.78 -15.89
N GLN A 95 -6.56 -9.99 -15.77
CA GLN A 95 -6.75 -11.06 -16.75
C GLN A 95 -8.22 -11.51 -16.83
N ALA A 96 -8.89 -11.67 -15.69
CA ALA A 96 -10.31 -12.02 -15.65
C ALA A 96 -11.20 -10.96 -16.33
N ARG A 97 -10.84 -9.68 -16.20
CA ARG A 97 -11.54 -8.59 -16.89
C ARG A 97 -11.33 -8.61 -18.40
N GLU A 98 -10.11 -8.90 -18.84
CA GLU A 98 -9.78 -9.05 -20.27
C GLU A 98 -10.56 -10.23 -20.89
N MET A 99 -10.67 -11.35 -20.17
CA MET A 99 -11.42 -12.55 -20.61
C MET A 99 -12.92 -12.24 -20.81
N LYS A 100 -13.58 -11.62 -19.82
CA LYS A 100 -14.99 -11.23 -19.94
C LYS A 100 -15.24 -10.24 -21.08
N ALA A 101 -14.33 -9.30 -21.30
CA ALA A 101 -14.46 -8.33 -22.40
C ALA A 101 -14.30 -8.97 -23.79
N GLY A 102 -13.70 -10.16 -23.88
CA GLY A 102 -13.65 -10.98 -25.09
C GLY A 102 -14.94 -11.74 -25.34
N GLU A 103 -15.55 -12.30 -24.29
CA GLU A 103 -16.83 -13.02 -24.39
C GLU A 103 -18.02 -12.12 -24.78
N GLU A 104 -18.03 -10.86 -24.34
CA GLU A 104 -19.11 -9.92 -24.69
C GLU A 104 -19.03 -9.40 -26.15
N LYS A 105 -17.92 -9.69 -26.86
CA LYS A 105 -17.69 -9.23 -28.24
C LYS A 105 -17.88 -10.33 -29.30
N VAL A 106 -18.33 -11.53 -28.90
CA VAL A 106 -18.67 -12.66 -29.77
C VAL A 106 -20.18 -12.84 -29.78
#